data_AF-A0A5A8F6H9-F1
#
_entry.id   AF-A0A5A8F6H9-F1
#
_cell.length_a   1.000
_cell.length_b   1.000
_cell.length_c   1.000
_cell.angle_alpha   90.00
_cell.angle_beta   90.00
_cell.angle_gamma   90.00
#
_symmetry.space_group_name_H-M   'P 1'
#
loop_
_entity.id
_entity.type
_entity.pdbx_description
1 polymer ?
#
loop_
_entity_poly.entity_id
_entity_poly.type
_entity_poly.pdbx_seq_one_letter_code
_entity_poly.pdbx_strand_id
1 'polypeptide(L)'
;MKSFLINLGAAFLNFYIFIKDYLAFSYKIIKSVLRFNLFNKAIFTVFIRQVYFTGVQILPTYIIVSLVFGIALVGFLSRQLIELGIYNELGKILVLLIVRELGPIVTVILLALRSSTAVGAEISVMKLSREIDTLEYFEIDPVKYLYLPRIFAGLTCMVSLSIFFSFISITGGYLLLSFNLGITFDYLLSLIFDYVSLSDIAAFFYKTIMFGFFLMSIPIYSALWVKKANTEIPISLLKGMMRLFFAILFVEITGAFI
;
A
#
# COMPACT_ATOMS: atom_id res chain seq x y z
N MET A 1 -39.08 -13.88 -1.91
CA MET A 1 -38.45 -13.81 -0.57
C MET A 1 -37.46 -14.95 -0.29
N LYS A 2 -37.84 -16.24 -0.43
CA LYS A 2 -36.94 -17.38 -0.18
C LYS A 2 -35.66 -17.38 -1.05
N SER A 3 -35.77 -17.10 -2.35
CA SER A 3 -34.60 -17.00 -3.26
C SER A 3 -33.61 -15.90 -2.85
N PHE A 4 -34.10 -14.75 -2.39
CA PHE A 4 -33.25 -13.65 -1.88
C PHE A 4 -32.49 -14.06 -0.62
N LEU A 5 -33.16 -14.71 0.34
CA LEU A 5 -32.52 -15.22 1.57
C LEU A 5 -31.48 -16.31 1.28
N ILE A 6 -31.73 -17.19 0.31
CA ILE A 6 -30.78 -18.24 -0.09
C ILE A 6 -29.54 -17.61 -0.74
N ASN A 7 -29.71 -16.63 -1.64
CA ASN A 7 -28.61 -15.93 -2.28
C ASN A 7 -27.78 -15.13 -1.25
N LEU A 8 -28.45 -14.48 -0.29
CA LEU A 8 -27.80 -13.77 0.80
C LEU A 8 -26.99 -14.72 1.69
N GLY A 9 -27.58 -15.87 2.06
CA GLY A 9 -26.91 -16.90 2.86
C GLY A 9 -25.70 -17.50 2.14
N ALA A 10 -25.83 -17.79 0.84
CA ALA A 10 -24.73 -18.29 0.02
C ALA A 10 -23.60 -17.26 -0.12
N ALA A 11 -23.93 -15.97 -0.32
CA ALA A 11 -22.96 -14.90 -0.37
C ALA A 11 -22.19 -14.77 0.96
N PHE A 12 -22.90 -14.84 2.09
CA PHE A 12 -22.30 -14.77 3.42
C PHE A 12 -21.37 -15.96 3.70
N LEU A 13 -21.79 -17.18 3.35
CA LEU A 13 -20.96 -18.38 3.49
C LEU A 13 -19.71 -18.31 2.62
N ASN A 14 -19.83 -17.89 1.37
CA ASN A 14 -18.68 -17.71 0.47
C ASN A 14 -17.70 -16.66 1.00
N PHE A 15 -18.22 -15.58 1.60
CA PHE A 15 -17.40 -14.55 2.23
C PHE A 15 -16.66 -15.09 3.46
N TYR A 16 -17.35 -15.85 4.32
CA TYR A 16 -16.75 -16.48 5.50
C TYR A 16 -15.65 -17.48 5.12
N ILE A 17 -15.90 -18.35 4.14
CA ILE A 17 -14.91 -19.30 3.63
C ILE A 17 -13.70 -18.53 3.07
N PHE A 18 -13.92 -17.48 2.29
CA PHE A 18 -12.84 -16.64 1.77
C PHE A 18 -11.99 -16.03 2.89
N ILE A 19 -12.60 -15.47 3.93
CA ILE A 19 -11.86 -14.90 5.07
C ILE A 19 -11.02 -15.99 5.74
N LYS A 20 -11.61 -17.17 6.00
CA LYS A 20 -10.91 -18.28 6.63
C LYS A 20 -9.71 -18.74 5.81
N ASP A 21 -9.89 -18.93 4.50
CA ASP A 21 -8.83 -19.40 3.60
C ASP A 21 -7.73 -18.34 3.45
N TYR A 22 -8.09 -17.07 3.37
CA TYR A 22 -7.13 -15.97 3.32
C TYR A 22 -6.37 -15.79 4.63
N LEU A 23 -7.02 -15.99 5.78
CA LEU A 23 -6.35 -16.02 7.09
C LEU A 23 -5.37 -17.19 7.20
N ALA A 24 -5.73 -18.37 6.70
CA ALA A 24 -4.82 -19.52 6.64
C ALA A 24 -3.61 -19.25 5.74
N PHE A 25 -3.82 -18.61 4.58
CA PHE A 25 -2.76 -18.18 3.67
C PHE A 25 -1.84 -17.15 4.32
N SER A 26 -2.41 -16.11 4.95
CA SER A 26 -1.67 -15.09 5.69
C SER A 26 -0.88 -15.69 6.84
N TYR A 27 -1.45 -16.63 7.59
CA TYR A 27 -0.76 -17.36 8.65
C TYR A 27 0.43 -18.18 8.11
N LYS A 28 0.27 -18.85 6.96
CA LYS A 28 1.37 -19.56 6.29
C LYS A 28 2.50 -18.60 5.92
N ILE A 29 2.19 -17.42 5.39
CA ILE A 29 3.18 -16.38 5.08
C ILE A 29 3.92 -15.95 6.35
N ILE A 30 3.20 -15.56 7.39
CA ILE A 30 3.77 -15.06 8.65
C ILE A 30 4.65 -16.14 9.31
N LYS A 31 4.19 -17.40 9.32
CA LYS A 31 4.99 -18.53 9.84
C LYS A 31 6.27 -18.75 9.02
N SER A 32 6.18 -18.59 7.69
CA SER A 32 7.33 -18.72 6.81
C SER A 32 8.33 -17.57 6.97
N VAL A 33 7.89 -16.37 7.40
CA VAL A 33 8.78 -15.25 7.74
C VAL A 33 9.76 -15.64 8.86
N LEU A 34 9.32 -16.35 9.90
CA LEU A 34 10.18 -16.76 11.01
C LEU A 34 11.31 -17.73 10.61
N ARG A 35 11.13 -18.44 9.49
CA ARG A 35 12.13 -19.36 8.93
C ARG A 35 12.74 -18.82 7.63
N PHE A 36 12.56 -17.51 7.39
CA PHE A 36 12.97 -16.87 6.15
C PHE A 36 14.42 -16.46 6.23
N ASN A 37 15.26 -17.10 5.42
CA ASN A 37 16.66 -16.76 5.31
C ASN A 37 16.88 -15.87 4.08
N LEU A 38 16.87 -14.54 4.28
CA LEU A 38 17.09 -13.52 3.25
C LEU A 38 18.44 -13.68 2.52
N PHE A 39 19.40 -14.38 3.14
CA PHE A 39 20.75 -14.58 2.62
C PHE A 39 20.86 -15.58 1.46
N ASN A 40 19.76 -16.20 1.03
CA ASN A 40 19.78 -16.95 -0.23
C ASN A 40 19.84 -15.98 -1.41
N LYS A 41 20.96 -16.02 -2.16
CA LYS A 41 21.23 -15.16 -3.33
C LYS A 41 20.08 -15.14 -4.34
N ALA A 42 19.39 -16.28 -4.54
CA ALA A 42 18.26 -16.36 -5.46
C ALA A 42 17.06 -15.52 -4.97
N ILE A 43 16.69 -15.65 -3.70
CA ILE A 43 15.57 -14.90 -3.08
C ILE A 43 15.87 -13.40 -3.07
N PHE A 44 17.10 -13.02 -2.72
CA PHE A 44 17.52 -11.63 -2.69
C PHE A 44 17.44 -10.97 -4.08
N THR A 45 17.75 -11.73 -5.14
CA THR A 45 17.64 -11.24 -6.52
C THR A 45 16.17 -10.92 -6.88
N VAL A 46 15.23 -11.78 -6.48
CA VAL A 46 13.79 -11.54 -6.68
C VAL A 46 13.33 -10.31 -5.90
N PHE A 47 13.77 -10.17 -4.65
CA PHE A 47 13.47 -9.02 -3.81
C PHE A 47 13.94 -7.70 -4.45
N ILE A 48 15.22 -7.61 -4.85
CA ILE A 48 15.77 -6.39 -5.47
C ILE A 48 15.06 -6.04 -6.78
N ARG A 49 14.76 -7.05 -7.61
CA ARG A 49 13.99 -6.82 -8.84
C ARG A 49 12.61 -6.25 -8.53
N GLN A 50 11.94 -6.77 -7.50
CA GLN A 50 10.63 -6.28 -7.10
C GLN A 50 10.68 -4.87 -6.51
N VAL A 51 11.72 -4.54 -5.72
CA VAL A 51 11.94 -3.18 -5.19
C VAL A 51 12.18 -2.20 -6.34
N TYR A 52 12.98 -2.57 -7.34
CA TYR A 52 13.21 -1.74 -8.52
C TYR A 52 11.91 -1.51 -9.30
N PHE A 53 11.16 -2.59 -9.59
CA PHE A 53 9.90 -2.51 -10.33
C PHE A 53 8.83 -1.69 -9.60
N THR A 54 8.65 -1.96 -8.30
CA THR A 54 7.58 -1.38 -7.47
C THR A 54 7.93 0.05 -7.03
N GLY A 55 9.14 0.24 -6.54
CA GLY A 55 9.59 1.47 -5.91
C GLY A 55 10.24 2.46 -6.86
N VAL A 56 11.21 2.01 -7.67
CA VAL A 56 12.03 2.93 -8.48
C VAL A 56 11.31 3.34 -9.76
N GLN A 57 10.72 2.39 -10.48
CA GLN A 57 10.10 2.70 -11.76
C GLN A 57 8.82 3.55 -11.66
N ILE A 58 8.18 3.65 -10.48
CA ILE A 58 7.02 4.52 -10.28
C ILE A 58 7.42 5.97 -9.99
N LEU A 59 8.69 6.24 -9.65
CA LEU A 59 9.13 7.56 -9.15
C LEU A 59 8.73 8.74 -10.05
N PRO A 60 8.86 8.69 -11.40
CA PRO A 60 8.53 9.84 -12.22
C PRO A 60 7.07 10.28 -12.10
N THR A 61 6.13 9.34 -12.13
CA THR A 61 4.71 9.64 -11.95
C THR A 61 4.39 9.97 -10.50
N TYR A 62 5.05 9.32 -9.56
CA TYR A 62 4.87 9.53 -8.13
C TYR A 62 5.30 10.94 -7.67
N ILE A 63 6.40 11.47 -8.21
CA ILE A 63 6.87 12.84 -7.93
C ILE A 63 5.84 13.87 -8.40
N ILE A 64 5.31 13.72 -9.61
CA ILE A 64 4.31 14.64 -10.15
C ILE A 64 3.05 14.62 -9.28
N VAL A 65 2.56 13.43 -8.93
CA VAL A 65 1.35 13.30 -8.10
C VAL A 65 1.57 13.89 -6.71
N SER A 66 2.65 13.54 -6.01
CA SER A 66 2.93 14.05 -4.66
C SER A 66 3.09 15.58 -4.64
N LEU A 67 3.72 16.16 -5.66
CA LEU A 67 3.88 17.61 -5.80
C LEU A 67 2.51 18.29 -6.01
N VAL A 68 1.69 17.79 -6.93
CA VAL A 68 0.35 18.34 -7.20
C VAL A 68 -0.54 18.25 -5.95
N PHE A 69 -0.55 17.12 -5.25
CA PHE A 69 -1.28 16.97 -3.99
C PHE A 69 -0.79 17.95 -2.93
N GLY A 70 0.53 18.12 -2.79
CA GLY A 70 1.13 19.06 -1.86
C GLY A 70 0.73 20.51 -2.11
N ILE A 71 0.91 20.99 -3.35
CA ILE A 71 0.52 22.35 -3.75
C ILE A 71 -0.97 22.60 -3.48
N ALA A 72 -1.83 21.68 -3.93
CA ALA A 72 -3.28 21.83 -3.80
C ALA A 72 -3.73 21.86 -2.34
N LEU A 73 -3.26 20.90 -1.53
CA LEU A 73 -3.69 20.77 -0.13
C LEU A 73 -3.13 21.88 0.74
N VAL A 74 -1.83 22.17 0.65
CA VAL A 74 -1.22 23.22 1.47
C VAL A 74 -1.80 24.58 1.12
N GLY A 75 -1.98 24.89 -0.17
CA GLY A 75 -2.61 26.14 -0.60
C GLY A 75 -4.05 26.29 -0.14
N PHE A 76 -4.84 25.20 -0.22
CA PHE A 76 -6.21 25.18 0.29
C PHE A 76 -6.25 25.42 1.81
N LEU A 77 -5.46 24.66 2.58
CA LEU A 77 -5.43 24.75 4.03
C LEU A 77 -4.91 26.10 4.52
N SER A 78 -3.86 26.64 3.90
CA SER A 78 -3.31 27.93 4.30
C SER A 78 -4.32 29.05 4.14
N ARG A 79 -5.08 29.05 3.03
CA ARG A 79 -6.10 30.06 2.78
C ARG A 79 -7.20 29.99 3.84
N GLN A 80 -7.71 28.79 4.12
CA GLN A 80 -8.78 28.65 5.10
C GLN A 80 -8.33 28.99 6.52
N LEU A 81 -7.10 28.67 6.91
CA LEU A 81 -6.59 29.01 8.24
C LEU A 81 -6.32 30.50 8.42
N ILE A 82 -5.92 31.21 7.35
CA ILE A 82 -5.81 32.67 7.37
C ILE A 82 -7.18 33.31 7.55
N GLU A 83 -8.19 32.85 6.80
CA GLU A 83 -9.58 33.34 6.92
C GLU A 83 -10.15 33.11 8.33
N LEU A 84 -9.73 32.04 9.01
CA LEU A 84 -10.14 31.72 10.39
C LEU A 84 -9.25 32.37 11.48
N GLY A 85 -8.17 33.05 11.12
CA GLY A 85 -7.25 33.69 12.08
C GLY A 85 -6.39 32.71 12.91
N ILE A 86 -6.27 31.45 12.50
CA ILE A 86 -5.57 30.37 13.22
C ILE A 86 -4.41 29.79 12.41
N TYR A 87 -3.67 30.64 11.70
CA TYR A 87 -2.58 30.22 10.81
C TYR A 87 -1.48 29.40 11.51
N ASN A 88 -1.24 29.66 12.79
CA ASN A 88 -0.23 28.96 13.58
C ASN A 88 -0.50 27.44 13.73
N GLU A 89 -1.73 26.98 13.49
CA GLU A 89 -2.12 25.57 13.52
C GLU A 89 -1.84 24.83 12.19
N LEU A 90 -1.33 25.53 11.17
CA LEU A 90 -1.02 24.93 9.86
C LEU A 90 -0.11 23.71 10.03
N GLY A 91 0.98 23.82 10.79
CA GLY A 91 1.94 22.73 10.99
C GLY A 91 1.28 21.45 11.52
N LYS A 92 0.43 21.59 12.54
CA LYS A 92 -0.32 20.49 13.15
C LYS A 92 -1.23 19.78 12.15
N ILE A 93 -1.97 20.56 11.36
CA ILE A 93 -2.88 20.00 10.36
C ILE A 93 -2.10 19.32 9.24
N LEU A 94 -0.95 19.86 8.84
CA LEU A 94 -0.08 19.24 7.83
C LEU A 94 0.51 17.91 8.31
N VAL A 95 0.94 17.81 9.57
CA VAL A 95 1.40 16.54 10.15
C VAL A 95 0.29 15.51 10.12
N LEU A 96 -0.89 15.85 10.66
CA LEU A 96 -2.02 14.93 10.71
C LEU A 96 -2.48 14.51 9.31
N LEU A 97 -2.71 15.45 8.41
CA LEU A 97 -3.25 15.12 7.09
C LEU A 97 -2.20 14.56 6.13
N ILE A 98 -1.02 15.17 5.98
CA ILE A 98 -0.05 14.74 4.97
C ILE A 98 0.78 13.57 5.46
N VAL A 99 1.33 13.65 6.67
CA VAL A 99 2.26 12.63 7.17
C VAL A 99 1.50 11.38 7.60
N ARG A 100 0.48 11.54 8.45
CA ARG A 100 -0.20 10.39 9.07
C ARG A 100 -1.25 9.72 8.18
N GLU A 101 -2.05 10.51 7.45
CA GLU A 101 -3.18 9.97 6.67
C GLU A 101 -2.84 9.83 5.17
N LEU A 102 -2.62 10.97 4.49
CA LEU A 102 -2.57 11.02 3.03
C LEU A 102 -1.31 10.37 2.44
N GLY A 103 -0.16 10.49 3.11
CA GLY A 103 1.07 9.84 2.68
C GLY A 103 0.87 8.33 2.48
N PRO A 104 0.53 7.57 3.52
CA PRO A 104 0.21 6.16 3.40
C PRO A 104 -0.90 5.84 2.39
N ILE A 105 -2.02 6.58 2.42
CA ILE A 105 -3.20 6.25 1.62
C ILE A 105 -2.97 6.47 0.12
N VAL A 106 -2.34 7.58 -0.28
CA VAL A 106 -2.06 7.88 -1.68
C VAL A 106 -1.01 6.91 -2.21
N THR A 107 -0.02 6.56 -1.39
CA THR A 107 1.00 5.56 -1.74
C THR A 107 0.37 4.22 -2.06
N VAL A 108 -0.47 3.69 -1.17
CA VAL A 108 -1.05 2.36 -1.36
C VAL A 108 -1.99 2.33 -2.57
N ILE A 109 -2.74 3.40 -2.83
CA ILE A 109 -3.63 3.49 -4.01
C ILE A 109 -2.81 3.47 -5.31
N LEU A 110 -1.74 4.26 -5.41
CA LEU A 110 -0.90 4.31 -6.61
C LEU A 110 -0.19 2.98 -6.86
N LEU A 111 0.35 2.36 -5.80
CA LEU A 111 0.98 1.05 -5.91
C LEU A 111 -0.03 -0.06 -6.19
N ALA A 112 -1.26 0.05 -5.68
CA ALA A 112 -2.34 -0.89 -5.97
C ALA A 112 -2.67 -0.89 -7.46
N LEU A 113 -2.77 0.29 -8.06
CA LEU A 113 -3.11 0.46 -9.47
C LEU A 113 -2.04 -0.10 -10.42
N ARG A 114 -0.74 0.12 -10.10
CA ARG A 114 0.38 -0.24 -10.98
C ARG A 114 1.02 -1.58 -10.65
N SER A 115 1.48 -1.74 -9.41
CA SER A 115 2.42 -2.80 -9.03
C SER A 115 1.70 -4.05 -8.55
N SER A 116 0.66 -3.88 -7.74
CA SER A 116 -0.16 -4.97 -7.20
C SER A 116 -0.93 -5.72 -8.30
N THR A 117 -1.52 -4.98 -9.25
CA THR A 117 -2.15 -5.54 -10.46
C THR A 117 -1.15 -6.32 -11.32
N ALA A 118 0.02 -5.74 -11.58
CA ALA A 118 1.07 -6.40 -12.35
C ALA A 118 1.59 -7.68 -11.68
N VAL A 119 1.82 -7.65 -10.37
CA VAL A 119 2.21 -8.84 -9.59
C VAL A 119 1.12 -9.90 -9.63
N GLY A 120 -0.15 -9.52 -9.46
CA GLY A 120 -1.26 -10.47 -9.57
C GLY A 120 -1.33 -11.09 -10.97
N ALA A 121 -1.07 -10.31 -12.03
CA ALA A 121 -1.09 -10.79 -13.41
C ALA A 121 0.05 -11.79 -13.65
N GLU A 122 1.26 -11.45 -13.19
CA GLU A 122 2.43 -12.32 -13.29
C GLU A 122 2.20 -13.66 -12.58
N ILE A 123 1.71 -13.64 -11.33
CA ILE A 123 1.40 -14.87 -10.58
C ILE A 123 0.29 -15.68 -11.27
N SER A 124 -0.70 -15.02 -11.86
CA SER A 124 -1.77 -15.69 -12.60
C SER A 124 -1.23 -16.41 -13.85
N VAL A 125 -0.31 -15.77 -14.57
CA VAL A 125 0.39 -16.37 -15.72
C VAL A 125 1.23 -17.56 -15.26
N MET A 126 2.04 -17.40 -14.20
CA MET A 126 2.83 -18.51 -13.64
C MET A 126 1.96 -19.68 -13.18
N LYS A 127 0.77 -19.41 -12.64
CA LYS A 127 -0.17 -20.47 -12.24
C LYS A 127 -0.74 -21.21 -13.45
N LEU A 128 -1.16 -20.50 -14.50
CA LEU A 128 -1.69 -21.10 -15.72
C LEU A 128 -0.64 -21.90 -16.50
N SER A 129 0.60 -21.41 -16.52
CA SER A 129 1.74 -22.10 -17.12
C SER A 129 2.27 -23.27 -16.27
N ARG A 130 1.66 -23.54 -15.10
CA ARG A 130 2.10 -24.57 -14.12
C ARG A 130 3.52 -24.37 -13.60
N GLU A 131 4.07 -23.17 -13.68
CA GLU A 131 5.41 -22.86 -13.16
C GLU A 131 5.43 -22.99 -11.62
N ILE A 132 4.34 -22.59 -10.94
CA ILE A 132 4.21 -22.73 -9.49
C ILE A 132 4.19 -24.21 -9.08
N ASP A 133 3.43 -25.04 -9.80
CA ASP A 133 3.35 -26.47 -9.54
C ASP A 133 4.70 -27.17 -9.83
N THR A 134 5.45 -26.65 -10.82
CA THR A 134 6.79 -27.12 -11.15
C THR A 134 7.79 -26.82 -10.02
N LEU A 135 7.71 -25.66 -9.36
CA LEU A 135 8.52 -25.37 -8.18
C LEU A 135 8.26 -26.38 -7.05
N GLU A 136 6.99 -26.72 -6.81
CA GLU A 136 6.62 -27.71 -5.79
C GLU A 136 7.14 -29.11 -6.15
N TYR A 137 7.12 -29.49 -7.44
CA TYR A 137 7.69 -30.74 -7.92
C TYR A 137 9.21 -30.84 -7.69
N PHE A 138 9.92 -29.71 -7.77
CA PHE A 138 11.35 -29.62 -7.44
C PHE A 138 11.63 -29.40 -5.94
N GLU A 139 10.63 -29.60 -5.07
CA GLU A 139 10.72 -29.39 -3.61
C GLU A 139 11.12 -27.95 -3.21
N ILE A 140 10.90 -26.98 -4.09
CA ILE A 140 11.12 -25.56 -3.82
C ILE A 140 9.82 -24.95 -3.30
N ASP A 141 9.82 -24.52 -2.04
CA ASP A 141 8.65 -23.87 -1.43
C ASP A 141 8.33 -22.52 -2.14
N PRO A 142 7.21 -22.42 -2.89
CA PRO A 142 6.85 -21.21 -3.63
C PRO A 142 6.57 -20.03 -2.69
N VAL A 143 6.17 -20.29 -1.44
CA VAL A 143 5.95 -19.22 -0.46
C VAL A 143 7.24 -18.47 -0.18
N LYS A 144 8.34 -19.19 0.01
CA LYS A 144 9.65 -18.60 0.31
C LYS A 144 10.32 -18.03 -0.92
N TYR A 145 10.24 -18.72 -2.05
CA TYR A 145 10.95 -18.32 -3.25
C TYR A 145 10.24 -17.19 -4.01
N LEU A 146 8.91 -17.21 -4.06
CA LEU A 146 8.13 -16.34 -4.93
C LEU A 146 7.33 -15.28 -4.17
N TYR A 147 6.60 -15.67 -3.12
CA TYR A 147 5.65 -14.75 -2.45
C TYR A 147 6.33 -13.82 -1.44
N LEU A 148 7.15 -14.37 -0.53
CA LEU A 148 7.82 -13.60 0.51
C LEU A 148 8.70 -12.45 -0.01
N PRO A 149 9.62 -12.64 -0.97
CA PRO A 149 10.42 -11.53 -1.48
C PRO A 149 9.57 -10.41 -2.08
N ARG A 150 8.42 -10.75 -2.70
CA ARG A 150 7.50 -9.74 -3.24
C ARG A 150 6.77 -8.97 -2.14
N ILE A 151 6.32 -9.66 -1.09
CA ILE A 151 5.67 -9.04 0.07
C ILE A 151 6.65 -8.12 0.81
N PHE A 152 7.87 -8.58 1.06
CA PHE A 152 8.91 -7.74 1.67
C PHE A 152 9.26 -6.53 0.81
N ALA A 153 9.37 -6.70 -0.50
CA ALA A 153 9.59 -5.57 -1.41
C ALA A 153 8.43 -4.57 -1.29
N GLY A 154 7.17 -5.02 -1.31
CA GLY A 154 6.00 -4.18 -1.11
C GLY A 154 6.01 -3.42 0.22
N LEU A 155 6.37 -4.09 1.32
CA LEU A 155 6.53 -3.47 2.64
C LEU A 155 7.58 -2.36 2.63
N THR A 156 8.77 -2.67 2.11
CA THR A 156 9.88 -1.69 2.05
C THR A 156 9.51 -0.50 1.17
N CYS A 157 8.90 -0.75 0.01
CA CYS A 157 8.48 0.30 -0.91
C CYS A 157 7.37 1.17 -0.32
N MET A 158 6.41 0.59 0.41
CA MET A 158 5.35 1.36 1.07
C MET A 158 5.92 2.34 2.08
N VAL A 159 6.77 1.89 3.00
CA VAL A 159 7.38 2.77 4.00
C VAL A 159 8.21 3.87 3.32
N SER A 160 9.09 3.48 2.39
CA SER A 160 9.99 4.44 1.74
C SER A 160 9.24 5.48 0.90
N LEU A 161 8.26 5.04 0.11
CA LEU A 161 7.51 5.94 -0.77
C LEU A 161 6.58 6.85 0.04
N SER A 162 5.96 6.37 1.12
CA SER A 162 5.13 7.23 1.96
C SER A 162 5.92 8.36 2.63
N ILE A 163 7.14 8.08 3.11
CA ILE A 163 8.05 9.13 3.61
C ILE A 163 8.40 10.11 2.49
N PHE A 164 8.71 9.59 1.31
CA PHE A 164 9.06 10.40 0.13
C PHE A 164 7.90 11.28 -0.33
N PHE A 165 6.66 10.78 -0.27
CA PHE A 165 5.45 11.55 -0.55
C PHE A 165 5.32 12.73 0.39
N SER A 166 5.41 12.51 1.69
CA SER A 166 5.28 13.60 2.67
C SER A 166 6.33 14.68 2.42
N PHE A 167 7.58 14.29 2.13
CA PHE A 167 8.64 15.22 1.80
C PHE A 167 8.36 16.06 0.54
N ILE A 168 7.96 15.42 -0.56
CA ILE A 168 7.65 16.14 -1.82
C ILE A 168 6.40 16.99 -1.68
N SER A 169 5.38 16.51 -0.98
CA SER A 169 4.14 17.26 -0.80
C SER A 169 4.35 18.50 0.07
N ILE A 170 5.14 18.41 1.15
CA ILE A 170 5.49 19.56 1.99
C ILE A 170 6.34 20.56 1.20
N THR A 171 7.34 20.11 0.45
CA THR A 171 8.19 21.00 -0.36
C THR A 171 7.40 21.65 -1.51
N GLY A 172 6.49 20.93 -2.16
CA GLY A 172 5.58 21.49 -3.15
C GLY A 172 4.67 22.56 -2.56
N GLY A 173 4.08 22.29 -1.40
CA GLY A 173 3.26 23.29 -0.68
C GLY A 173 4.05 24.52 -0.24
N TYR A 174 5.30 24.32 0.22
CA TYR A 174 6.20 25.42 0.57
C TYR A 174 6.41 26.38 -0.60
N LEU A 175 6.65 25.87 -1.81
CA LEU A 175 6.87 26.73 -2.99
C LEU A 175 5.70 27.71 -3.15
N LEU A 176 4.46 27.22 -3.04
CA LEU A 176 3.27 28.07 -3.14
C LEU A 176 3.18 29.10 -1.99
N LEU A 177 3.47 28.71 -0.75
CA LEU A 177 3.45 29.62 0.40
C LEU A 177 4.54 30.70 0.31
N SER A 178 5.72 30.34 -0.18
CA SER A 178 6.83 31.27 -0.37
C SER A 178 6.46 32.35 -1.39
N PHE A 179 5.82 32.00 -2.50
CA PHE A 179 5.35 32.98 -3.49
C PHE A 179 4.23 33.88 -2.99
N ASN A 180 3.27 33.36 -2.22
CA ASN A 180 2.09 34.12 -1.81
C ASN A 180 2.29 34.93 -0.52
N LEU A 181 3.04 34.40 0.44
CA LEU A 181 3.16 34.92 1.80
C LEU A 181 4.59 35.27 2.21
N GLY A 182 5.59 34.97 1.37
CA GLY A 182 6.99 35.26 1.67
C GLY A 182 7.58 34.45 2.83
N ILE A 183 6.99 33.29 3.12
CA ILE A 183 7.39 32.44 4.25
C ILE A 183 8.68 31.69 3.93
N THR A 184 9.56 31.57 4.93
CA THR A 184 10.82 30.83 4.84
C THR A 184 10.60 29.32 5.06
N PHE A 185 11.43 28.50 4.43
CA PHE A 185 11.34 27.05 4.57
C PHE A 185 11.57 26.59 6.02
N ASP A 186 12.50 27.24 6.71
CA ASP A 186 12.85 26.93 8.10
C ASP A 186 11.66 27.13 9.03
N TYR A 187 10.85 28.18 8.80
CA TYR A 187 9.65 28.42 9.59
C TYR A 187 8.58 27.35 9.37
N LEU A 188 8.39 26.89 8.13
CA LEU A 188 7.46 25.80 7.84
C LEU A 188 7.92 24.49 8.49
N LEU A 189 9.22 24.20 8.42
CA LEU A 189 9.78 23.01 9.06
C LEU A 189 9.66 23.05 10.58
N SER A 190 9.94 24.19 11.23
CA SER A 190 9.79 24.29 12.68
C SER A 190 8.34 24.06 13.10
N LEU A 191 7.37 24.65 12.38
CA LEU A 191 5.95 24.38 12.60
C LEU A 191 5.61 22.90 12.48
N ILE A 192 6.21 22.16 11.55
CA ILE A 192 5.94 20.73 11.41
C ILE A 192 6.57 19.95 12.55
N PHE A 193 7.87 20.13 12.81
CA PHE A 193 8.61 19.37 13.82
C PHE A 193 8.08 19.59 15.23
N ASP A 194 7.60 20.80 15.55
CA ASP A 194 7.04 21.10 16.87
C ASP A 194 5.73 20.35 17.14
N TYR A 195 5.00 19.93 16.09
CA TYR A 195 3.72 19.22 16.20
C TYR A 195 3.80 17.71 15.90
N VAL A 196 4.95 17.18 15.49
CA VAL A 196 5.10 15.72 15.28
C VAL A 196 5.10 15.01 16.63
N SER A 197 4.10 14.15 16.84
CA SER A 197 4.02 13.29 18.03
C SER A 197 4.51 11.87 17.76
N LEU A 198 4.90 11.15 18.82
CA LEU A 198 5.23 9.72 18.75
C LEU A 198 4.04 8.88 18.27
N SER A 199 2.81 9.27 18.61
CA SER A 199 1.59 8.63 18.11
C SER A 199 1.45 8.74 16.59
N ASP A 200 1.80 9.88 16.01
CA ASP A 200 1.70 10.06 14.54
C ASP A 200 2.71 9.17 13.82
N ILE A 201 3.92 9.04 14.37
CA ILE A 201 4.96 8.15 13.84
C ILE A 201 4.51 6.68 13.96
N ALA A 202 3.96 6.29 15.10
CA ALA A 202 3.47 4.93 15.33
C ALA A 202 2.32 4.57 14.38
N ALA A 203 1.32 5.46 14.23
CA ALA A 203 0.22 5.31 13.29
C ALA A 203 0.71 5.21 11.84
N PHE A 204 1.69 6.04 11.45
CA PHE A 204 2.32 5.99 10.13
C PHE A 204 2.97 4.63 9.84
N PHE A 205 3.80 4.12 10.75
CA PHE A 205 4.46 2.82 10.57
C PHE A 205 3.45 1.67 10.57
N TYR A 206 2.46 1.70 11.44
CA TYR A 206 1.39 0.70 11.45
C TYR A 206 0.67 0.65 10.11
N LYS A 207 0.20 1.80 9.60
CA LYS A 207 -0.51 1.90 8.32
C LYS A 207 0.35 1.42 7.16
N THR A 208 1.58 1.91 7.03
CA THR A 208 2.48 1.55 5.92
C THR A 208 2.84 0.07 5.90
N ILE A 209 3.06 -0.56 7.06
CA ILE A 209 3.31 -2.01 7.18
C ILE A 209 2.07 -2.80 6.79
N MET A 210 0.90 -2.47 7.33
CA MET A 210 -0.35 -3.18 7.01
C MET A 210 -0.70 -3.05 5.53
N PHE A 211 -0.60 -1.83 4.98
CA PHE A 211 -0.79 -1.59 3.56
C PHE A 211 0.19 -2.39 2.71
N GLY A 212 1.50 -2.39 3.02
CA GLY A 212 2.48 -3.14 2.25
C GLY A 212 2.25 -4.65 2.26
N PHE A 213 1.79 -5.19 3.39
CA PHE A 213 1.42 -6.59 3.49
C PHE A 213 0.20 -6.93 2.61
N PHE A 214 -0.90 -6.18 2.74
CA PHE A 214 -2.12 -6.43 1.96
C PHE A 214 -1.94 -6.17 0.47
N LEU A 215 -1.19 -5.11 0.13
CA LEU A 215 -0.86 -4.69 -1.24
C LEU A 215 -0.28 -5.84 -2.06
N MET A 216 0.53 -6.72 -1.45
CA MET A 216 1.15 -7.85 -2.15
C MET A 216 0.45 -9.18 -1.88
N SER A 217 -0.02 -9.43 -0.66
CA SER A 217 -0.60 -10.73 -0.30
C SER A 217 -1.98 -10.98 -0.94
N ILE A 218 -2.86 -9.98 -1.03
CA ILE A 218 -4.22 -10.15 -1.58
C ILE A 218 -4.21 -10.44 -3.09
N PRO A 219 -3.43 -9.74 -3.93
CA PRO A 219 -3.33 -10.05 -5.36
C PRO A 219 -2.70 -11.40 -5.61
N ILE A 220 -1.63 -11.75 -4.87
CA ILE A 220 -1.00 -13.07 -4.95
C ILE A 220 -2.05 -14.14 -4.62
N TYR A 221 -2.75 -13.99 -3.48
CA TYR A 221 -3.79 -14.94 -3.10
C TYR A 221 -4.84 -15.10 -4.18
N SER A 222 -5.37 -14.00 -4.71
CA SER A 222 -6.42 -14.04 -5.74
C SER A 222 -5.91 -14.69 -7.03
N ALA A 223 -4.68 -14.40 -7.44
CA ALA A 223 -4.05 -15.00 -8.61
C ALA A 223 -3.93 -16.54 -8.54
N LEU A 224 -3.78 -17.11 -7.34
CA LEU A 224 -3.69 -18.58 -7.15
C LEU A 224 -4.99 -19.33 -7.44
N TRP A 225 -6.13 -18.63 -7.52
CA TRP A 225 -7.44 -19.22 -7.82
C TRP A 225 -7.75 -19.30 -9.31
N VAL A 226 -6.86 -18.84 -10.18
CA VAL A 226 -6.98 -18.97 -11.64
C VAL A 226 -6.74 -20.43 -12.03
N LYS A 227 -7.64 -21.03 -12.82
CA LYS A 227 -7.63 -22.48 -13.06
C LYS A 227 -7.27 -22.88 -14.48
N LYS A 228 -7.98 -22.40 -15.50
CA LYS A 228 -7.93 -23.03 -16.83
C LYS A 228 -7.84 -22.09 -18.03
N ALA A 229 -8.39 -20.88 -17.94
CA ALA A 229 -8.48 -20.00 -19.11
C ALA A 229 -7.77 -18.66 -18.86
N ASN A 230 -7.10 -18.14 -19.89
CA ASN A 230 -6.49 -16.80 -19.85
C ASN A 230 -7.53 -15.70 -19.60
N THR A 231 -8.79 -15.93 -19.95
CA THR A 231 -9.92 -15.02 -19.67
C THR A 231 -10.25 -14.90 -18.18
N GLU A 232 -9.79 -15.83 -17.34
CA GLU A 232 -9.96 -15.77 -15.88
C GLU A 232 -8.97 -14.81 -15.21
N ILE A 233 -7.85 -14.46 -15.87
CA ILE A 233 -6.81 -13.60 -15.28
C ILE A 233 -7.40 -12.22 -14.92
N PRO A 234 -8.05 -11.48 -15.84
CA PRO A 234 -8.60 -10.17 -15.50
C PRO A 234 -9.71 -10.26 -14.44
N ILE A 235 -10.52 -11.32 -14.47
CA ILE A 235 -11.62 -11.54 -13.52
C ILE A 235 -11.07 -11.75 -12.10
N SER A 236 -10.01 -12.56 -11.96
CA SER A 236 -9.38 -12.81 -10.67
C SER A 236 -8.67 -11.56 -10.13
N LEU A 237 -7.99 -10.83 -11.01
CA LEU A 237 -7.36 -9.56 -10.68
C LEU A 237 -8.36 -8.52 -10.16
N LEU A 238 -9.47 -8.31 -10.87
CA LEU A 238 -10.51 -7.38 -10.45
C LEU A 238 -11.09 -7.76 -9.09
N LYS A 239 -11.37 -9.05 -8.85
CA LYS A 239 -11.82 -9.54 -7.54
C LYS A 239 -10.77 -9.29 -6.46
N GLY A 240 -9.50 -9.52 -6.77
CA GLY A 240 -8.37 -9.24 -5.87
C GLY A 240 -8.24 -7.76 -5.52
N MET A 241 -8.34 -6.87 -6.51
CA MET A 241 -8.26 -5.43 -6.30
C MET A 241 -9.44 -4.89 -5.49
N MET A 242 -10.66 -5.41 -5.72
CA MET A 242 -11.82 -5.07 -4.89
C MET A 242 -11.61 -5.48 -3.43
N ARG A 243 -11.05 -6.66 -3.18
CA ARG A 243 -10.70 -7.12 -1.82
C ARG A 243 -9.61 -6.26 -1.19
N LEU A 244 -8.60 -5.87 -1.98
CA LEU A 244 -7.54 -4.97 -1.53
C LEU A 244 -8.12 -3.60 -1.14
N PHE A 245 -9.06 -3.05 -1.91
CA PHE A 245 -9.74 -1.81 -1.57
C PHE A 245 -10.44 -1.89 -0.20
N PHE A 246 -11.20 -2.96 0.06
CA PHE A 246 -11.81 -3.15 1.39
C PHE A 246 -10.78 -3.32 2.51
N ALA A 247 -9.67 -4.01 2.23
CA ALA A 247 -8.58 -4.14 3.20
C ALA A 247 -7.91 -2.79 3.50
N ILE A 248 -7.73 -1.93 2.49
CA ILE A 248 -7.21 -0.57 2.66
C ILE A 248 -8.12 0.24 3.57
N LEU A 249 -9.44 0.22 3.32
CA LEU A 249 -10.40 0.91 4.18
C LEU A 249 -10.39 0.40 5.62
N PHE A 250 -10.29 -0.92 5.80
CA PHE A 250 -10.19 -1.52 7.12
C PHE A 250 -8.94 -1.05 7.87
N VAL A 251 -7.77 -1.07 7.21
CA VAL A 251 -6.52 -0.58 7.79
C VAL A 251 -6.63 0.90 8.15
N GLU A 252 -7.26 1.72 7.31
CA GLU A 252 -7.44 3.15 7.57
C GLU A 252 -8.26 3.40 8.83
N ILE A 253 -9.38 2.68 8.98
CA ILE A 253 -10.23 2.76 10.17
C ILE A 253 -9.44 2.32 11.41
N THR A 254 -8.72 1.21 11.34
CA THR A 254 -7.94 0.74 12.51
C THR A 254 -6.79 1.67 12.87
N GLY A 255 -6.12 2.25 11.88
CA GLY A 255 -5.00 3.16 12.07
C GLY A 255 -5.42 4.53 12.62
N ALA A 256 -6.68 4.91 12.47
CA ALA A 256 -7.22 6.14 13.06
C ALA A 256 -7.33 6.08 14.60
N PHE A 257 -7.36 4.88 15.19
CA PHE A 257 -7.46 4.67 16.65
C PHE A 257 -6.10 4.53 17.36
N ILE A 258 -5.00 4.51 16.60
CA ILE A 258 -3.62 4.49 17.10
C ILE A 258 -3.09 5.91 17.14
#